data_AF-A0A3B0UF98-F1
#
_entry.id   AF-A0A3B0UF98-F1
#
_cell.length_a   1.000
_cell.length_b   1.000
_cell.length_c   1.000
_cell.angle_alpha   90.00
_cell.angle_beta   90.00
_cell.angle_gamma   90.00
#
_symmetry.space_group_name_H-M   'P 1'
#
loop_
_entity.id
_entity.type
_entity.pdbx_description
1 polymer ?
#
loop_
_entity_poly.entity_id
_entity_poly.type
_entity_poly.pdbx_seq_one_letter_code
_entity_poly.pdbx_strand_id
1 'polypeptide(L)'
;MSKARKVFFVVFGFSLLVGLVIGVVNLIWPEAASIELNGEQVEGMPALWTSIFVGAIPGGIFGLIAAGITKLFTRKKKTTE
;
A
#
# COMPACT_ATOMS: atom_id res chain seq x y z
N MET A 1 2.80 20.27 1.98
CA MET A 1 2.14 19.20 1.19
C MET A 1 0.65 19.52 1.00
N SER A 2 0.05 19.19 -0.16
CA SER A 2 -1.42 19.30 -0.31
C SER A 2 -2.14 18.23 0.50
N LYS A 3 -3.39 18.49 0.91
CA LYS A 3 -4.21 17.51 1.65
C LYS A 3 -4.36 16.19 0.89
N ALA A 4 -4.55 16.27 -0.43
CA ALA A 4 -4.62 15.10 -1.31
C ALA A 4 -3.32 14.27 -1.30
N ARG A 5 -2.14 14.92 -1.34
CA ARG A 5 -0.85 14.21 -1.21
C ARG A 5 -0.70 13.55 0.16
N LYS A 6 -1.12 14.22 1.24
CA LYS A 6 -1.08 13.64 2.58
C LYS A 6 -1.93 12.38 2.67
N VAL A 7 -3.16 12.41 2.14
CA VAL A 7 -4.06 11.24 2.09
C VAL A 7 -3.45 10.10 1.28
N PHE A 8 -2.89 10.40 0.09
CA PHE A 8 -2.16 9.41 -0.71
C PHE A 8 -1.07 8.73 0.11
N PHE A 9 -0.16 9.51 0.72
CA PHE A 9 0.97 8.97 1.47
C PHE A 9 0.56 8.15 2.69
N VAL A 10 -0.55 8.51 3.35
CA VAL A 10 -1.08 7.71 4.47
C VAL A 10 -1.60 6.36 3.97
N VAL A 11 -2.43 6.34 2.92
CA VAL A 11 -3.02 5.10 2.40
C VAL A 11 -1.95 4.20 1.77
N PHE A 12 -1.11 4.79 0.93
CA PHE A 12 -0.02 4.09 0.26
C PHE A 12 1.02 3.61 1.28
N GLY A 13 1.46 4.49 2.18
CA GLY A 13 2.46 4.18 3.20
C GLY A 13 1.99 3.09 4.16
N PHE A 14 0.72 3.12 4.59
CA PHE A 14 0.16 2.08 5.44
C PHE A 14 0.12 0.73 4.72
N SER A 15 -0.35 0.69 3.47
CA SER A 15 -0.42 -0.56 2.70
C SER A 15 0.98 -1.13 2.42
N LEU A 16 1.94 -0.26 2.12
CA LEU A 16 3.33 -0.65 1.91
C LEU A 16 4.01 -1.14 3.19
N LEU A 17 3.71 -0.50 4.33
CA LEU A 17 4.17 -0.94 5.64
C LEU A 17 3.64 -2.34 5.98
N VAL A 18 2.35 -2.60 5.74
CA VAL A 18 1.75 -3.92 5.97
C VAL A 18 2.43 -4.98 5.10
N GLY A 19 2.61 -4.72 3.80
CA GLY A 19 3.32 -5.64 2.89
C GLY A 19 4.78 -5.89 3.29
N LEU A 20 5.47 -4.85 3.77
CA LEU A 20 6.83 -4.96 4.29
C LEU A 20 6.88 -5.81 5.56
N VAL A 21 5.98 -5.57 6.53
CA VAL A 21 5.92 -6.33 7.79
C VAL A 21 5.66 -7.80 7.49
N ILE A 22 4.70 -8.12 6.62
CA ILE A 22 4.41 -9.51 6.23
C ILE A 22 5.65 -10.16 5.58
N GLY A 23 6.32 -9.46 4.66
CA GLY A 23 7.52 -9.96 4.00
C GLY A 23 8.67 -10.20 4.97
N VAL A 24 8.91 -9.29 5.92
CA VAL A 24 9.94 -9.43 6.95
C VAL A 24 9.59 -10.57 7.92
N VAL A 25 8.31 -10.70 8.32
CA VAL A 25 7.86 -11.81 9.16
C VAL A 25 8.08 -13.14 8.46
N ASN A 26 7.71 -13.28 7.18
CA ASN A 26 7.99 -14.49 6.41
C ASN A 26 9.50 -14.76 6.29
N LEU A 27 10.34 -13.73 6.18
CA LEU A 27 11.79 -13.90 6.06
C LEU A 27 12.46 -14.39 7.36
N ILE A 28 11.93 -13.99 8.52
CA ILE A 28 12.44 -14.40 9.84
C ILE A 28 11.78 -15.70 10.30
N TRP A 29 10.49 -15.87 9.97
CA TRP A 29 9.65 -16.98 10.39
C TRP A 29 8.70 -17.38 9.23
N PRO A 30 9.16 -18.25 8.32
CA PRO A 30 8.41 -18.63 7.11
C PRO A 30 7.05 -19.27 7.41
N GLU A 31 6.96 -20.03 8.50
CA GLU A 31 5.74 -20.69 8.97
C GLU A 31 4.67 -19.71 9.51
N ALA A 32 5.03 -18.46 9.85
CA ALA A 32 4.11 -17.50 10.45
C ALA A 32 3.23 -16.78 9.41
N ALA A 33 3.66 -16.74 8.15
CA ALA A 33 2.93 -16.10 7.06
C ALA A 33 3.23 -16.81 5.74
N SER A 34 2.23 -17.42 5.11
CA SER A 34 2.38 -17.98 3.77
C SER A 34 2.25 -16.88 2.72
N ILE A 35 3.23 -16.80 1.82
CA ILE A 35 3.19 -15.91 0.66
C ILE A 35 3.17 -16.81 -0.57
N GLU A 36 2.06 -16.76 -1.30
CA GLU A 36 1.86 -17.55 -2.51
C GLU A 36 1.95 -16.65 -3.74
N LEU A 37 2.69 -17.11 -4.74
CA LEU A 37 2.77 -16.50 -6.05
C LEU A 37 2.38 -17.56 -7.08
N ASN A 38 1.30 -17.32 -7.83
CA ASN A 38 0.76 -18.27 -8.82
C ASN A 38 0.41 -19.66 -8.25
N GLY A 39 0.05 -19.75 -6.97
CA GLY A 39 -0.31 -21.01 -6.31
C GLY A 39 0.88 -21.83 -5.80
N GLU A 40 2.11 -21.31 -5.94
CA GLU A 40 3.29 -21.86 -5.28
C GLU A 40 3.71 -20.97 -4.11
N GLN A 41 4.09 -21.61 -3.01
CA GLN A 41 4.66 -20.92 -1.87
C GLN A 41 6.06 -20.44 -2.24
N VAL A 42 6.27 -19.13 -2.15
CA VAL A 42 7.57 -18.49 -2.38
C VAL A 42 8.18 -18.13 -1.04
N GLU A 43 9.48 -18.37 -0.91
CA GLU A 43 10.25 -18.12 0.31
C GLU A 43 11.40 -17.13 0.07
N GLY A 44 11.91 -16.54 1.15
CA GLY A 44 13.08 -15.67 1.12
C GLY A 44 12.83 -14.35 0.36
N MET A 45 13.79 -13.95 -0.48
CA MET A 45 13.72 -12.66 -1.17
C MET A 45 12.55 -12.53 -2.14
N PRO A 46 12.21 -13.53 -2.97
CA PRO A 46 11.00 -13.49 -3.79
C PRO A 46 9.72 -13.25 -2.99
N ALA A 47 9.58 -13.90 -1.82
CA ALA A 47 8.44 -13.73 -0.94
C ALA A 47 8.32 -12.28 -0.44
N LEU A 48 9.45 -11.70 -0.01
CA LEU A 48 9.53 -10.31 0.43
C LEU A 48 9.16 -9.33 -0.69
N TRP A 49 9.62 -9.56 -1.92
CA TRP A 49 9.22 -8.72 -3.05
C TRP A 49 7.73 -8.86 -3.35
N THR A 50 7.21 -10.08 -3.38
CA THR A 50 5.79 -10.36 -3.61
C THR A 50 4.92 -9.64 -2.57
N SER A 51 5.24 -9.73 -1.28
CA SER A 51 4.46 -9.04 -0.24
C SER A 51 4.52 -7.52 -0.36
N ILE A 52 5.68 -6.96 -0.75
CA ILE A 52 5.81 -5.52 -1.01
C ILE A 52 4.95 -5.11 -2.20
N PHE A 53 4.98 -5.85 -3.32
CA PHE A 53 4.15 -5.53 -4.49
C PHE A 53 2.66 -5.67 -4.20
N VAL A 54 2.27 -6.71 -3.46
CA VAL A 54 0.88 -6.92 -3.01
C VAL A 54 0.42 -5.81 -2.07
N GLY A 55 1.30 -5.19 -1.28
CA GLY A 55 0.97 -3.99 -0.50
C GLY A 55 0.96 -2.71 -1.35
N ALA A 56 1.95 -2.54 -2.22
CA ALA A 56 2.19 -1.32 -2.97
C ALA A 56 1.17 -1.09 -4.10
N ILE A 57 0.78 -2.12 -4.85
CA ILE A 57 -0.13 -1.97 -5.99
C ILE A 57 -1.54 -1.56 -5.53
N PRO A 58 -2.22 -2.31 -4.64
CA PRO A 58 -3.52 -1.90 -4.11
C PRO A 58 -3.42 -0.58 -3.34
N GLY A 59 -2.38 -0.41 -2.50
CA GLY A 59 -2.14 0.83 -1.77
C GLY A 59 -2.00 2.05 -2.70
N GLY A 60 -1.35 1.87 -3.85
CA GLY A 60 -1.22 2.89 -4.88
C GLY A 60 -2.57 3.22 -5.52
N ILE A 61 -3.33 2.21 -5.93
CA ILE A 61 -4.66 2.37 -6.54
C ILE A 61 -5.62 3.07 -5.57
N PHE A 62 -5.81 2.51 -4.37
CA PHE A 62 -6.70 3.10 -3.37
C PHE A 62 -6.21 4.45 -2.87
N GLY A 63 -4.89 4.64 -2.76
CA GLY A 63 -4.29 5.92 -2.43
C GLY A 63 -4.60 6.99 -3.48
N LEU A 64 -4.51 6.66 -4.77
CA LEU A 64 -4.85 7.57 -5.87
C LEU A 64 -6.34 7.91 -5.87
N ILE A 65 -7.22 6.93 -5.65
CA ILE A 65 -8.66 7.15 -5.52
C ILE A 65 -8.95 8.11 -4.36
N ALA A 66 -8.44 7.83 -3.16
CA ALA A 66 -8.64 8.66 -1.97
C ALA A 66 -8.07 10.08 -2.16
N ALA A 67 -6.92 10.21 -2.79
CA ALA A 67 -6.32 11.50 -3.13
C ALA A 67 -7.14 12.27 -4.16
N GLY A 68 -7.67 11.59 -5.17
CA GLY A 68 -8.58 12.16 -6.18
C GLY A 68 -9.84 12.72 -5.55
N ILE A 69 -10.50 11.93 -4.70
CA ILE A 69 -11.68 12.35 -3.93
C ILE A 69 -11.34 13.56 -3.06
N THR A 70 -10.25 13.49 -2.29
CA THR A 70 -9.80 14.60 -1.43
C THR A 70 -9.55 15.88 -2.25
N LYS A 71 -8.97 15.75 -3.45
CA LYS A 71 -8.71 16.89 -4.34
C LYS A 71 -10.02 17.52 -4.83
N LEU A 72 -11.04 16.72 -5.17
CA LEU A 72 -12.35 17.23 -5.60
C LEU A 72 -13.05 18.05 -4.49
N PHE A 73 -13.06 17.54 -3.26
CA PHE A 73 -13.67 18.24 -2.12
C PHE A 73 -12.87 19.48 -1.69
N THR A 74 -11.54 19.42 -1.74
CA THR A 74 -10.71 20.58 -1.39
C THR A 74 -10.68 21.66 -2.47
N ARG A 75 -10.99 21.33 -3.73
CA ARG A 75 -11.14 22.31 -4.83
C ARG A 75 -12.44 23.10 -4.71
N LYS A 76 -13.57 22.45 -4.37
CA LYS A 76 -14.87 23.13 -4.17
C LYS A 76 -14.83 24.20 -3.09
N LYS A 77 -14.02 24.01 -2.04
CA LYS A 77 -13.93 24.99 -0.94
C LYS A 77 -13.30 26.34 -1.33
N LYS A 78 -12.64 26.42 -2.49
CA LYS A 78 -11.91 27.63 -2.92
C LYS A 78 -12.70 28.55 -3.87
N THR A 79 -13.89 28.13 -4.30
CA THR A 79 -14.70 28.84 -5.31
C THR A 79 -15.99 29.43 -4.73
N THR A 80 -16.13 29.44 -3.42
CA THR A 80 -17.30 29.98 -2.71
C THR A 80 -16.85 31.13 -1.82
N GLU A 81 -16.25 32.15 -2.43
CA GLU A 81 -16.08 33.49 -1.86
C GLU A 81 -16.29 34.51 -3.00
#